data_AF-A0A3C0TLV3-F1
#
_entry.id   AF-A0A3C0TLV3-F1
#
_cell.length_a   1.000
_cell.length_b   1.000
_cell.length_c   1.000
_cell.angle_alpha   90.00
_cell.angle_beta   90.00
_cell.angle_gamma   90.00
#
_symmetry.space_group_name_H-M   'P 1'
#
loop_
_entity.id
_entity.type
_entity.pdbx_description
1 polymer ?
#
loop_
_entity_poly.entity_id
_entity_poly.type
_entity_poly.pdbx_seq_one_letter_code
_entity_poly.pdbx_strand_id
1 'polypeptide(L)'
;MKKGIDYIGVGAGAVIFNGEGKVFLAKRGKEARNESGRWEFPGGGVEFGETLEQALVREIREEYGFAIEVEELLDVVNHILPDEKQHWVSPTFRCRYK
;
A
#
# COMPACT_ATOMS: atom_id res chain seq x y z
N MET A 1 9.40 10.11 15.59
CA MET A 1 9.34 10.67 14.22
C MET A 1 8.21 10.00 13.44
N LYS A 2 7.43 10.75 12.67
CA LYS A 2 6.33 10.28 11.83
C LYS A 2 6.85 9.93 10.43
N LYS A 3 6.73 8.66 10.02
CA LYS A 3 7.03 8.18 8.65
C LYS A 3 6.27 9.00 7.61
N GLY A 4 6.93 9.28 6.49
CA GLY A 4 6.37 10.06 5.39
C GLY A 4 6.29 11.56 5.64
N ILE A 5 6.52 12.04 6.87
CA ILE A 5 6.44 13.47 7.24
C ILE A 5 7.79 13.96 7.73
N ASP A 6 8.31 13.37 8.82
CA ASP A 6 9.58 13.78 9.42
C ASP A 6 10.78 13.25 8.60
N TYR A 7 10.56 12.21 7.80
CA TYR A 7 11.50 11.61 6.85
C TYR A 7 10.73 10.83 5.78
N ILE A 8 11.38 10.50 4.66
CA ILE A 8 10.78 9.74 3.56
C ILE A 8 10.34 8.36 4.07
N GLY A 9 9.05 8.08 3.95
CA GLY A 9 8.49 6.79 4.35
C GLY A 9 8.77 5.71 3.31
N VAL A 10 9.00 4.48 3.77
CA VAL A 10 9.00 3.29 2.90
C VAL A 10 7.65 2.59 3.06
N GLY A 11 6.93 2.43 1.95
CA GLY A 11 5.69 1.68 1.89
C GLY A 11 5.81 0.47 0.98
N ALA A 12 4.74 -0.32 0.94
CA ALA A 12 4.54 -1.35 -0.08
C ALA A 12 3.10 -1.27 -0.60
N GLY A 13 2.93 -1.35 -1.92
CA GLY A 13 1.61 -1.30 -2.59
C GLY A 13 1.22 -2.64 -3.21
N ALA A 14 -0.07 -2.94 -3.30
CA ALA A 14 -0.59 -4.19 -3.85
C ALA A 14 -1.65 -3.95 -4.93
N VAL A 15 -1.36 -4.38 -6.16
CA VAL A 15 -2.38 -4.52 -7.22
C VAL A 15 -2.94 -5.94 -7.16
N ILE A 16 -4.09 -6.10 -6.51
CA ILE A 16 -4.66 -7.41 -6.18
C ILE A 16 -5.68 -7.83 -7.23
N PHE A 17 -5.42 -8.94 -7.90
CA PHE A 17 -6.31 -9.56 -8.88
C PHE A 17 -7.10 -10.71 -8.28
N ASN A 18 -8.38 -10.83 -8.63
CA ASN A 18 -9.17 -12.04 -8.39
C ASN A 18 -9.03 -13.03 -9.57
N GLY A 19 -9.64 -14.22 -9.46
CA GLY A 19 -9.60 -15.25 -10.52
C GLY A 19 -10.30 -14.87 -11.84
N GLU A 20 -11.08 -13.79 -11.86
CA GLU A 20 -11.71 -13.24 -13.06
C GLU A 20 -10.89 -12.10 -13.71
N GLY A 21 -9.72 -11.78 -13.15
CA GLY A 21 -8.89 -10.67 -13.62
C GLY A 21 -9.36 -9.27 -13.19
N LYS A 22 -10.33 -9.18 -12.27
CA LYS A 22 -10.76 -7.91 -11.69
C LYS A 22 -9.76 -7.46 -10.62
N VAL A 23 -9.61 -6.15 -10.47
CA VAL A 23 -8.70 -5.54 -9.49
C VAL A 23 -9.47 -5.01 -8.30
N PHE A 24 -8.95 -5.26 -7.09
CA PHE A 24 -9.45 -4.65 -5.87
C PHE A 24 -8.92 -3.22 -5.73
N LEU A 25 -9.83 -2.27 -5.54
CA LEU A 25 -9.53 -0.88 -5.19
C LEU A 25 -10.17 -0.56 -3.85
N ALA A 26 -9.43 0.13 -2.99
CA ALA A 26 -9.95 0.66 -1.74
C ALA A 26 -10.26 2.15 -1.90
N LYS A 27 -11.30 2.65 -1.23
CA LYS A 27 -11.56 4.08 -1.15
C LYS A 27 -11.09 4.60 0.20
N ARG A 28 -10.14 5.53 0.20
CA ARG A 28 -9.56 6.11 1.41
C ARG A 28 -10.63 6.78 2.25
N GLY A 29 -10.64 6.46 3.55
CA GLY A 29 -11.57 7.05 4.52
C GLY A 29 -11.36 8.55 4.69
N LYS A 30 -12.34 9.23 5.31
CA LYS A 30 -12.26 10.69 5.53
C LYS A 30 -11.09 11.10 6.42
N GLU A 31 -10.74 10.24 7.38
CA GLU A 31 -9.64 10.45 8.33
C GLU A 31 -8.27 9.95 7.79
N ALA A 32 -8.19 9.57 6.52
CA ALA A 32 -6.93 9.17 5.91
C ALA A 32 -5.93 10.34 5.94
N ARG A 33 -4.67 10.05 6.28
CA ARG A 33 -3.62 11.07 6.48
C ARG A 33 -3.26 11.80 5.19
N ASN A 34 -3.46 11.16 4.05
CA ASN A 34 -3.26 11.69 2.71
C ASN A 34 -4.39 11.22 1.79
N GLU A 35 -4.61 11.97 0.71
CA GLU A 35 -5.51 11.57 -0.38
C GLU A 35 -6.90 11.12 0.07
N SER A 36 -7.42 11.73 1.14
CA SER A 36 -8.71 11.41 1.73
C SER A 36 -9.83 11.40 0.69
N GLY A 37 -10.63 10.33 0.67
CA GLY A 37 -11.73 10.13 -0.26
C GLY A 37 -11.34 9.68 -1.68
N ARG A 38 -10.05 9.52 -1.99
CA ARG A 38 -9.58 9.00 -3.29
C ARG A 38 -9.59 7.47 -3.32
N TRP A 39 -9.58 6.92 -4.54
CA TRP A 39 -9.39 5.49 -4.77
C TRP A 39 -7.90 5.16 -4.84
N GLU A 40 -7.53 4.00 -4.33
CA GLU A 40 -6.14 3.54 -4.29
C GLU A 40 -6.01 2.04 -4.52
N PHE A 41 -4.78 1.64 -4.84
CA PHE A 41 -4.32 0.28 -4.56
C PHE A 41 -3.94 0.21 -3.08
N PRO A 42 -4.44 -0.80 -2.35
CA PRO A 42 -4.16 -0.91 -0.93
C PRO A 42 -2.68 -1.22 -0.68
N GLY A 43 -2.25 -0.96 0.54
CA GLY A 43 -0.86 -1.09 0.96
C GLY A 43 -0.62 -0.32 2.24
N GLY A 44 0.61 -0.34 2.72
CA GLY A 44 0.92 0.28 3.99
C GLY A 44 2.39 0.52 4.22
N GLY A 45 2.70 1.05 5.39
CA GLY A 45 4.05 1.37 5.80
C GLY A 45 4.81 0.11 6.22
N VAL A 46 6.08 0.02 5.83
CA VAL A 46 6.94 -1.11 6.19
C VAL A 46 7.48 -0.91 7.61
N GLU A 47 7.36 -1.93 8.45
CA GLU A 47 7.88 -2.01 9.81
C GLU A 47 9.32 -2.55 9.84
N PHE A 48 9.99 -2.37 10.98
CA PHE A 48 11.34 -2.87 11.12
C PHE A 48 11.34 -4.40 11.24
N GLY A 49 12.13 -5.07 10.41
CA GLY A 49 12.31 -6.52 10.45
C GLY A 49 11.37 -7.32 9.54
N GLU A 50 10.45 -6.66 8.83
CA GLU A 50 9.64 -7.30 7.79
C GLU A 50 10.20 -7.06 6.38
N THR A 51 9.96 -8.02 5.48
CA THR A 51 10.09 -7.80 4.04
C THR A 51 8.88 -7.01 3.52
N LEU A 52 8.97 -6.48 2.29
CA LEU A 52 7.87 -5.74 1.66
C LEU A 52 6.63 -6.63 1.48
N GLU A 53 6.84 -7.90 1.14
CA GLU A 53 5.78 -8.89 0.97
C GLU A 53 5.11 -9.23 2.31
N GLN A 54 5.90 -9.34 3.39
CA GLN A 54 5.37 -9.55 4.74
C GLN A 54 4.51 -8.35 5.18
N ALA A 55 4.97 -7.12 4.92
CA ALA A 55 4.21 -5.90 5.17
C ALA A 55 2.86 -5.93 4.45
N LEU A 56 2.86 -6.25 3.15
CA LEU A 56 1.63 -6.33 2.36
C LEU A 56 0.65 -7.38 2.89
N VAL A 57 1.13 -8.59 3.20
CA VAL A 57 0.25 -9.64 3.72
C VAL A 57 -0.36 -9.21 5.06
N ARG A 58 0.41 -8.56 5.95
CA ARG A 58 -0.07 -8.03 7.24
C ARG A 58 -1.11 -6.93 7.05
N GLU A 59 -0.77 -5.88 6.31
CA GLU A 59 -1.64 -4.71 6.08
C GLU A 59 -2.98 -5.13 5.44
N ILE A 60 -2.94 -5.97 4.40
CA ILE A 60 -4.17 -6.41 3.73
C ILE A 60 -5.06 -7.26 4.67
N ARG A 61 -4.43 -8.09 5.51
CA ARG A 61 -5.14 -8.89 6.51
C ARG A 61 -5.80 -8.01 7.57
N GLU A 62 -5.11 -6.98 8.06
CA GLU A 62 -5.57 -6.08 9.11
C GLU A 62 -6.67 -5.13 8.62
N GLU A 63 -6.51 -4.54 7.44
CA GLU A 63 -7.44 -3.52 6.93
C GLU A 63 -8.68 -4.13 6.25
N TYR A 64 -8.53 -5.24 5.53
CA TYR A 64 -9.59 -5.79 4.68
C TYR A 64 -10.01 -7.22 5.04
N GLY A 65 -9.29 -7.90 5.94
CA GLY A 65 -9.70 -9.19 6.50
C GLY A 65 -9.49 -10.41 5.60
N PHE A 66 -8.85 -10.27 4.44
CA PHE A 66 -8.58 -11.38 3.51
C PHE A 66 -7.08 -11.62 3.32
N ALA A 67 -6.74 -12.73 2.66
CA ALA A 67 -5.35 -13.10 2.38
C ALA A 67 -5.00 -12.83 0.91
N ILE A 68 -3.72 -12.58 0.67
CA ILE A 68 -3.18 -12.43 -0.69
C ILE A 68 -1.94 -13.29 -0.87
N GLU A 69 -1.60 -13.55 -2.12
CA GLU A 69 -0.28 -13.99 -2.55
C GLU A 69 0.42 -12.86 -3.25
N VAL A 70 1.62 -12.51 -2.80
CA VAL A 70 2.47 -11.53 -3.48
C VAL A 70 3.26 -12.26 -4.56
N GLU A 71 3.17 -11.80 -5.80
CA GLU A 71 3.75 -12.48 -6.97
C GLU A 71 5.04 -11.78 -7.42
N GLU A 72 4.91 -10.67 -8.17
CA GLU A 72 6.05 -9.98 -8.78
C GLU A 72 6.03 -8.48 -8.51
N LEU A 73 7.22 -7.86 -8.46
CA LEU A 73 7.36 -6.41 -8.39
C LEU A 73 6.94 -5.81 -9.74
N LEU A 74 6.00 -4.87 -9.71
CA LEU A 74 5.54 -4.17 -10.91
C LEU A 74 6.29 -2.85 -11.11
N ASP A 75 6.42 -2.05 -10.05
CA ASP A 75 7.03 -0.72 -10.14
C ASP A 75 7.51 -0.23 -8.76
N VAL A 76 8.30 0.85 -8.75
CA VAL A 76 8.66 1.60 -7.54
C VAL A 76 8.18 3.04 -7.67
N VAL A 77 7.13 3.37 -6.91
CA VAL A 77 6.43 4.65 -7.03
C VAL A 77 7.01 5.68 -6.07
N ASN A 78 7.28 6.89 -6.57
CA ASN A 78 7.57 8.07 -5.76
C ASN A 78 6.29 8.85 -5.52
N HIS A 79 5.75 8.78 -4.31
CA HIS A 79 4.51 9.46 -3.94
C HIS A 79 4.86 10.73 -3.16
N ILE A 80 5.06 11.80 -3.91
CA ILE A 80 5.42 13.13 -3.40
C ILE A 80 4.15 13.98 -3.39
N LEU A 81 3.68 14.35 -2.20
CA LEU A 81 2.45 15.10 -1.96
C LEU A 81 2.78 16.41 -1.22
N PRO A 82 3.18 17.48 -1.93
CA PRO A 82 3.65 18.71 -1.30
C PRO A 82 2.60 19.39 -0.42
N ASP A 83 1.35 19.46 -0.88
CA ASP A 83 0.25 20.13 -0.17
C ASP A 83 -0.08 19.43 1.16
N GLU A 84 0.14 18.11 1.21
CA GLU A 84 -0.11 17.28 2.38
C GLU A 84 1.18 17.03 3.20
N LYS A 85 2.30 17.63 2.78
CA LYS A 85 3.64 17.49 3.37
C LYS A 85 4.05 16.04 3.59
N GLN A 86 3.79 15.20 2.58
CA GLN A 86 4.11 13.78 2.63
C GLN A 86 5.00 13.32 1.47
N HIS A 87 5.90 12.38 1.76
CA HIS A 87 6.75 11.74 0.77
C HIS A 87 6.97 10.26 1.12
N TRP A 88 6.54 9.39 0.21
CA TRP A 88 6.73 7.95 0.30
C TRP A 88 7.43 7.39 -0.94
N VAL A 89 8.23 6.35 -0.74
CA VAL A 89 8.74 5.47 -1.80
C VAL A 89 8.15 4.08 -1.57
N SER A 90 7.42 3.57 -2.57
CA SER A 90 6.64 2.34 -2.43
C SER A 90 6.86 1.40 -3.62
N PRO A 91 7.65 0.33 -3.45
CA PRO A 91 7.59 -0.81 -4.34
C PRO A 91 6.17 -1.39 -4.36
N THR A 92 5.63 -1.57 -5.55
CA THR A 92 4.25 -2.02 -5.78
C THR A 92 4.28 -3.36 -6.47
N PHE A 93 3.55 -4.33 -5.91
CA PHE A 93 3.56 -5.71 -6.36
C PHE A 93 2.23 -6.11 -6.99
N ARG A 94 2.33 -7.01 -7.97
CA ARG A 94 1.19 -7.81 -8.40
C ARG A 94 0.86 -8.80 -7.30
N CYS A 95 -0.41 -8.89 -6.95
CA CYS A 95 -0.91 -9.81 -5.94
C CYS A 95 -2.12 -10.58 -6.46
N ARG A 96 -2.35 -11.77 -5.89
CA ARG A 96 -3.54 -12.59 -6.14
C ARG A 96 -4.38 -12.74 -4.87
N TYR A 97 -5.68 -12.50 -4.99
CA TYR A 97 -6.64 -12.75 -3.92
C TYR A 97 -6.73 -14.24 -3.58
N LYS A 98 -6.77 -14.57 -2.28
CA LYS A 98 -6.92 -15.93 -1.75
C LYS A 98 -8.25 -16.10 -1.02
#